data_AF-A0A7X1M585-F1
#
_entry.id   AF-A0A7X1M585-F1
#
_cell.length_a   1.000
_cell.length_b   1.000
_cell.length_c   1.000
_cell.angle_alpha   90.00
_cell.angle_beta   90.00
_cell.angle_gamma   90.00
#
_symmetry.space_group_name_H-M   'P 1'
#
loop_
_entity.id
_entity.type
_entity.pdbx_description
1 polymer ?
#
loop_
_entity_poly.entity_id
_entity_poly.type
_entity_poly.pdbx_seq_one_letter_code
_entity_poly.pdbx_strand_id
1 'polypeptide(L)'
;MEKIFAKFSEKAASAAGNQYTFVVAILFIATWALSGPFFGYSDTWQLIVNTSTTIITFLMVFLIQNSQNRDSCALQAKLDEILHALKNAREDVIGIEHLPLKELERLRDEIEKRAGKSA
;
A
#
# COMPACT_ATOMS: atom_id res chain seq x y z
N MET A 1 -3.26 -17.72 -13.04
CA MET A 1 -2.80 -17.50 -11.65
C MET A 1 -2.92 -16.05 -11.22
N GLU A 2 -2.52 -15.07 -12.05
CA GLU A 2 -2.64 -13.63 -11.74
C GLU A 2 -4.03 -13.19 -11.28
N LYS A 3 -5.11 -13.62 -11.95
CA LYS A 3 -6.49 -13.25 -11.57
C LYS A 3 -6.93 -13.80 -10.21
N ILE A 4 -6.40 -14.95 -9.79
CA ILE A 4 -6.72 -15.57 -8.49
C ILE A 4 -5.92 -14.87 -7.38
N PHE A 5 -4.63 -14.62 -7.63
CA PHE A 5 -3.78 -13.85 -6.73
C PHE A 5 -4.30 -12.42 -6.56
N ALA A 6 -4.66 -11.73 -7.63
CA ALA A 6 -5.22 -10.38 -7.57
C ALA A 6 -6.51 -10.32 -6.75
N LYS A 7 -7.44 -11.27 -6.94
CA LYS A 7 -8.67 -11.35 -6.15
C LYS A 7 -8.43 -11.70 -4.68
N PHE A 8 -7.45 -12.56 -4.41
CA PHE A 8 -7.05 -12.89 -3.04
C PHE A 8 -6.41 -11.70 -2.36
N SER A 9 -5.45 -11.04 -3.01
CA SER A 9 -4.77 -9.85 -2.51
C SER A 9 -5.73 -8.69 -2.29
N GLU A 10 -6.69 -8.47 -3.19
CA GLU A 10 -7.73 -7.44 -3.03
C GLU A 10 -8.68 -7.75 -1.87
N LYS A 11 -9.12 -9.01 -1.71
CA LYS A 11 -9.90 -9.42 -0.54
C LYS A 11 -9.11 -9.35 0.76
N ALA A 12 -7.84 -9.73 0.75
CA ALA A 12 -6.97 -9.67 1.92
C ALA A 12 -6.69 -8.21 2.33
N ALA A 13 -6.42 -7.33 1.37
CA ALA A 13 -6.25 -5.89 1.60
C ALA A 13 -7.55 -5.24 2.09
N SER A 14 -8.69 -5.55 1.47
CA SER A 14 -10.01 -5.06 1.90
C SER A 14 -10.38 -5.56 3.29
N ALA A 15 -10.10 -6.83 3.60
CA ALA A 15 -10.29 -7.39 4.93
C ALA A 15 -9.38 -6.70 5.95
N ALA A 16 -8.09 -6.55 5.67
CA ALA A 16 -7.15 -5.89 6.57
C ALA A 16 -7.51 -4.41 6.85
N GLY A 17 -8.13 -3.72 5.88
CA GLY A 17 -8.59 -2.33 6.04
C GLY A 17 -9.97 -2.17 6.69
N ASN A 18 -10.71 -3.26 6.94
CA ASN A 18 -12.05 -3.18 7.51
C ASN A 18 -12.02 -3.06 9.05
N GLN A 19 -12.78 -2.11 9.60
CA GLN A 19 -12.93 -1.88 11.04
C GLN A 19 -13.29 -3.15 11.84
N TYR A 20 -14.05 -4.08 11.25
CA TYR A 20 -14.40 -5.34 11.88
C TYR A 20 -13.19 -6.27 12.05
N THR A 21 -12.24 -6.26 11.12
CA THR A 21 -11.03 -7.08 11.20
C THR A 21 -10.10 -6.59 12.29
N PHE A 22 -10.06 -5.28 12.53
CA PHE A 22 -9.32 -4.69 13.65
C PHE A 22 -9.87 -5.17 15.00
N VAL A 23 -11.20 -5.18 15.16
CA VAL A 23 -11.84 -5.71 16.38
C VAL A 23 -11.54 -7.20 16.58
N VAL A 24 -11.60 -8.00 15.50
CA VAL A 24 -11.23 -9.43 15.56
C VAL A 24 -9.76 -9.62 15.93
N ALA A 25 -8.85 -8.81 15.39
CA ALA A 25 -7.42 -8.87 15.72
C ALA A 25 -7.17 -8.52 17.20
N ILE A 26 -7.85 -7.51 17.74
CA ILE A 26 -7.79 -7.18 19.17
C ILE A 26 -8.28 -8.35 20.02
N LEU A 27 -9.42 -8.95 19.67
CA LEU A 27 -9.95 -10.11 20.39
C LEU A 27 -8.97 -11.28 20.35
N PHE A 28 -8.35 -11.54 19.20
CA PHE A 28 -7.35 -12.59 19.06
C PHE A 28 -6.13 -12.35 19.97
N ILE A 29 -5.60 -11.13 20.00
CA ILE A 29 -4.49 -10.75 20.89
C ILE A 29 -4.89 -10.87 22.36
N ALA A 30 -6.11 -10.45 22.72
CA ALA A 30 -6.62 -10.57 24.08
C ALA A 30 -6.77 -12.04 24.50
N THR A 31 -7.34 -12.90 23.65
CA THR A 31 -7.44 -14.34 23.90
C THR A 31 -6.07 -14.98 24.06
N TRP A 32 -5.10 -14.62 23.21
CA TRP A 32 -3.73 -15.06 23.38
C TRP A 32 -3.17 -14.62 24.73
N ALA A 33 -3.23 -13.33 25.08
CA ALA A 33 -2.71 -12.83 26.35
C ALA A 33 -3.34 -13.52 27.57
N LEU A 34 -4.65 -13.79 27.53
CA LEU A 34 -5.38 -14.53 28.57
C LEU A 34 -5.02 -16.01 28.63
N SER A 35 -4.48 -16.61 27.55
CA SER A 35 -3.94 -17.97 27.58
C SER A 35 -2.56 -18.04 28.27
N GLY A 36 -1.83 -16.91 28.36
CA GLY A 36 -0.48 -16.85 28.93
C GLY A 36 -0.32 -17.46 30.32
N PRO A 37 -1.21 -17.19 31.30
CA PRO A 37 -1.15 -17.79 32.63
C PRO A 37 -1.25 -19.32 32.64
N PHE A 38 -1.99 -19.92 31.70
CA PHE A 38 -2.09 -21.39 31.58
C PHE A 38 -0.78 -22.03 31.08
N PHE A 39 0.01 -21.28 30.31
CA PHE A 39 1.30 -21.73 29.77
C PHE A 39 2.50 -21.17 30.54
N GLY A 40 2.28 -20.52 31.68
CA GLY A 40 3.33 -19.90 32.50
C GLY A 40 4.15 -18.84 31.75
N TYR A 41 3.57 -18.20 30.73
CA TYR A 41 4.27 -17.26 29.84
C TYR A 41 5.58 -17.84 29.23
N SER A 42 5.58 -19.14 28.92
CA SER A 42 6.76 -19.85 28.42
C SER A 42 7.37 -19.26 27.14
N ASP A 43 8.66 -19.52 26.93
CA ASP A 43 9.38 -19.09 25.72
C ASP A 43 8.73 -19.63 24.45
N THR A 44 8.22 -20.86 24.46
CA THR A 44 7.51 -21.45 23.31
C THR A 44 6.21 -20.72 23.01
N TRP A 45 5.46 -20.32 24.05
CA TRP A 45 4.21 -19.56 23.90
C TRP A 45 4.45 -18.17 23.29
N GLN A 46 5.53 -17.49 23.70
CA GLN A 46 5.94 -16.21 23.11
C GLN A 46 6.47 -16.38 21.68
N LEU A 47 7.31 -17.40 21.46
CA LEU A 47 7.95 -17.69 20.17
C LEU A 47 6.90 -17.92 19.08
N ILE A 48 5.86 -18.72 19.35
CA ILE A 48 4.81 -19.00 18.36
C ILE A 48 4.18 -17.70 17.85
N VAL A 49 3.76 -16.81 18.76
CA VAL A 49 3.10 -15.55 18.34
C VAL A 49 4.06 -14.58 17.67
N ASN A 50 5.30 -14.47 18.16
CA ASN A 50 6.30 -13.63 17.53
C ASN A 50 6.63 -14.11 16.11
N THR A 51 6.87 -15.41 15.95
CA THR A 51 7.17 -16.01 14.64
C THR A 51 5.99 -15.88 13.68
N SER A 52 4.77 -16.20 14.13
CA SER A 52 3.56 -16.07 13.29
C SER A 52 3.33 -14.62 12.86
N THR A 53 3.41 -13.66 13.78
CA THR A 53 3.19 -12.24 13.48
C THR A 53 4.25 -11.71 12.51
N THR A 54 5.50 -12.15 12.66
CA THR A 54 6.58 -11.78 11.74
C THR A 54 6.33 -12.28 10.31
N ILE A 55 5.92 -13.55 10.16
CA ILE A 55 5.58 -14.12 8.85
C ILE A 55 4.39 -13.38 8.22
N ILE A 56 3.33 -13.15 9.01
CA ILE A 56 2.14 -12.42 8.53
C ILE A 56 2.53 -11.01 8.11
N THR A 57 3.35 -10.30 8.90
CA THR A 57 3.80 -8.95 8.58
C THR A 57 4.63 -8.93 7.30
N PHE A 58 5.54 -9.88 7.13
CA PHE A 58 6.34 -10.01 5.92
C PHE A 58 5.47 -10.22 4.68
N LEU A 59 4.48 -11.11 4.75
CA LEU A 59 3.51 -11.32 3.67
C LEU A 59 2.64 -10.06 3.44
N MET A 60 2.24 -9.38 4.50
CA MET A 60 1.44 -8.16 4.45
C MET A 60 2.16 -7.04 3.69
N VAL A 61 3.48 -6.90 3.84
CA VAL A 61 4.26 -5.92 3.05
C VAL A 61 4.08 -6.14 1.54
N PHE A 62 4.16 -7.38 1.06
CA PHE A 62 3.93 -7.67 -0.37
C PHE A 62 2.49 -7.42 -0.80
N LEU A 63 1.51 -7.77 0.05
CA LEU A 63 0.10 -7.53 -0.24
C LEU A 63 -0.20 -6.03 -0.32
N ILE A 64 0.31 -5.26 0.64
CA ILE A 64 0.20 -3.80 0.67
C ILE A 64 0.86 -3.21 -0.57
N GLN A 65 2.10 -3.61 -0.90
CA GLN A 65 2.80 -3.13 -2.10
C GLN A 65 2.03 -3.44 -3.38
N ASN A 66 1.47 -4.65 -3.52
CA ASN A 66 0.67 -5.01 -4.69
C ASN A 66 -0.62 -4.17 -4.78
N SER A 67 -1.31 -3.94 -3.66
CA SER A 67 -2.49 -3.06 -3.63
C SER A 67 -2.11 -1.62 -3.97
N GLN A 68 -1.06 -1.09 -3.33
CA GLN A 68 -0.57 0.27 -3.53
C GLN A 68 -0.09 0.50 -4.97
N ASN A 69 0.59 -0.46 -5.58
CA ASN A 69 1.02 -0.36 -6.98
C ASN A 69 -0.18 -0.28 -7.92
N ARG A 70 -1.20 -1.10 -7.70
CA ARG A 70 -2.43 -1.09 -8.50
C ARG A 70 -3.18 0.24 -8.35
N ASP A 71 -3.31 0.72 -7.11
CA ASP A 71 -3.99 1.99 -6.83
C ASP A 71 -3.22 3.19 -7.40
N SER A 72 -1.88 3.17 -7.34
CA SER A 72 -1.02 4.20 -7.93
C SER A 72 -1.18 4.28 -9.44
N CYS A 73 -1.17 3.14 -10.14
CA CYS A 73 -1.37 3.08 -11.59
C CYS A 73 -2.77 3.58 -12.00
N ALA A 74 -3.81 3.20 -11.25
CA ALA A 74 -5.16 3.70 -11.48
C ALA A 74 -5.28 5.22 -11.24
N LEU A 75 -4.55 5.76 -10.27
CA LEU A 75 -4.49 7.19 -10.01
C LEU A 75 -3.77 7.94 -11.12
N GLN A 76 -2.63 7.45 -11.59
CA GLN A 76 -1.89 8.00 -12.74
C GLN A 76 -2.78 8.05 -13.99
N ALA A 77 -3.42 6.94 -14.36
CA ALA A 77 -4.29 6.88 -15.53
C ALA A 77 -5.48 7.88 -15.46
N LYS A 78 -6.06 8.10 -14.27
CA LYS A 78 -7.11 9.11 -14.09
C LYS A 78 -6.59 10.53 -14.24
N LEU A 79 -5.39 10.81 -13.75
CA LEU A 79 -4.75 12.13 -13.90
C LEU A 79 -4.38 12.39 -15.36
N ASP A 80 -3.87 11.39 -16.06
CA ASP A 80 -3.54 11.47 -17.49
C ASP A 80 -4.79 11.78 -18.32
N GLU A 81 -5.92 11.13 -18.04
CA GLU A 81 -7.20 11.42 -18.70
C GLU A 81 -7.66 12.86 -18.42
N ILE A 82 -7.52 13.35 -17.18
CA ILE A 82 -7.85 14.74 -16.82
C ILE A 82 -6.96 15.74 -17.58
N LEU A 83 -5.66 15.47 -17.68
CA LEU A 83 -4.72 16.30 -18.43
C LEU A 83 -5.06 16.32 -19.92
N HIS A 84 -5.36 15.17 -20.51
CA HIS A 84 -5.75 15.08 -21.91
C HIS A 84 -7.07 15.83 -22.22
N ALA A 85 -8.02 15.81 -21.28
CA ALA A 85 -9.30 16.51 -21.45
C ALA A 85 -9.20 18.05 -21.31
N LEU A 86 -8.15 18.58 -20.68
CA LEU A 86 -7.97 20.00 -20.40
C LEU A 86 -7.28 20.72 -21.57
N LYS A 87 -7.99 21.64 -22.25
CA LYS A 87 -7.49 22.39 -23.43
C LYS A 87 -6.14 23.10 -23.28
N ASN A 88 -5.73 23.45 -22.07
CA ASN A 88 -4.47 24.17 -21.78
C ASN A 88 -3.56 23.39 -20.83
N ALA A 89 -3.83 22.10 -20.60
CA ALA A 89 -2.94 21.26 -19.81
C ALA A 89 -1.69 20.89 -20.63
N ARG A 90 -0.60 20.64 -19.92
CA ARG A 90 0.68 20.25 -20.50
C ARG A 90 0.64 18.73 -20.70
N GLU A 91 0.39 18.26 -21.92
CA GLU A 91 0.29 16.82 -22.20
C GLU A 91 1.63 16.08 -22.11
N ASP A 92 2.76 16.78 -22.16
CA ASP A 92 4.10 16.19 -22.03
C ASP A 92 4.43 15.66 -20.62
N VAL A 93 3.54 15.86 -19.65
CA VAL A 93 3.66 15.27 -18.31
C VAL A 93 2.90 13.94 -18.16
N ILE A 94 2.17 13.51 -19.20
CA ILE A 94 1.48 12.22 -19.22
C ILE A 94 2.52 11.10 -19.28
N GLY A 95 2.40 10.11 -18.40
CA GLY A 95 3.26 8.92 -18.39
C GLY A 95 4.71 9.13 -17.91
N ILE A 96 5.00 10.26 -17.25
CA ILE A 96 6.36 10.62 -16.80
C ILE A 96 6.96 9.64 -15.78
N GLU A 97 6.14 8.83 -15.11
CA GLU A 97 6.59 7.79 -14.16
C GLU A 97 7.47 6.71 -14.81
N HIS A 98 7.47 6.62 -16.15
CA HIS A 98 8.34 5.71 -16.90
C HIS A 98 9.70 6.32 -17.22
N LEU A 99 9.90 7.61 -16.97
CA LEU A 99 11.17 8.29 -17.24
C LEU A 99 12.26 7.87 -16.25
N PRO A 100 13.54 7.89 -16.68
CA PRO A 100 14.66 7.79 -15.76
C PRO A 100 14.56 8.84 -14.65
N LEU A 101 14.92 8.47 -13.41
CA LEU A 101 14.80 9.36 -12.23
C LEU A 101 15.41 10.75 -12.46
N LYS A 102 16.57 10.82 -13.11
CA LYS A 102 17.26 12.08 -13.43
C LYS A 102 16.46 12.99 -14.36
N GLU A 103 15.69 12.42 -15.28
CA GLU A 103 14.84 13.17 -16.21
C GLU A 103 13.56 13.61 -15.52
N LEU A 104 12.97 12.74 -14.69
CA LEU A 104 11.80 13.05 -13.86
C LEU A 104 12.09 14.20 -12.88
N GLU A 105 13.24 14.19 -12.22
CA GLU A 105 13.68 15.27 -11.32
C GLU A 105 13.85 16.60 -12.06
N ARG A 106 14.46 16.58 -13.26
CA ARG A 106 14.59 17.79 -14.10
C ARG A 106 13.24 18.37 -14.48
N LEU A 107 12.31 17.51 -14.90
CA LEU A 107 10.96 17.95 -15.28
C LEU A 107 10.21 18.52 -14.07
N ARG A 108 10.34 17.90 -12.88
CA ARG A 108 9.77 18.42 -11.64
C ARG A 108 10.30 19.82 -11.31
N ASP A 109 11.62 20.01 -11.37
CA ASP A 109 12.25 21.31 -11.10
C ASP A 109 11.79 22.40 -12.08
N GLU A 110 11.58 22.06 -13.36
CA GLU A 110 11.03 22.97 -14.36
C GLU A 110 9.60 23.40 -14.03
N ILE A 111 8.76 22.46 -13.58
CA ILE A 111 7.37 22.71 -13.18
C ILE A 111 7.33 23.62 -11.95
N GLU A 112 8.11 23.31 -10.91
CA GLU A 112 8.20 24.12 -9.69
C GLU A 112 8.64 25.57 -9.98
N LYS A 113 9.68 25.74 -10.83
CA LYS A 113 10.16 27.06 -11.25
C LYS A 113 9.10 27.86 -12.01
N ARG A 114 8.23 27.20 -12.78
CA ARG A 114 7.16 27.88 -13.52
C ARG A 114 5.98 28.24 -12.61
N ALA A 115 5.60 27.34 -11.70
CA ALA A 115 4.56 27.59 -10.71
C ALA A 115 4.94 28.76 -9.78
N GLY A 116 6.18 28.78 -9.29
CA GLY A 116 6.70 29.87 -8.46
C GLY A 116 6.90 31.22 -9.17
N LYS A 117 6.85 31.24 -10.52
CA LYS A 117 6.87 32.48 -11.31
C LYS A 117 5.48 33.01 -11.66
N SER A 118 4.42 32.23 -11.40
CA SER A 118 3.03 32.58 -11.70
C SER A 118 2.24 33.01 -10.45
N ALA A 119 2.91 33.12 -9.30
CA ALA A 119 2.41 33.68 -8.05
C ALA A 119 3.04 35.05 -7.81
#